data_AF-A0A8T2QAI8-F1
#
_entry.id   AF-A0A8T2QAI8-F1
#
_cell.length_a   1.000
_cell.length_b   1.000
_cell.length_c   1.000
_cell.angle_alpha   90.00
_cell.angle_beta   90.00
_cell.angle_gamma   90.00
#
_symmetry.space_group_name_H-M   'P 1'
#
loop_
_entity.id
_entity.type
_entity.pdbx_description
1 polymer ?
#
loop_
_entity_poly.entity_id
_entity_poly.type
_entity_poly.pdbx_seq_one_letter_code
_entity_poly.pdbx_strand_id
1 'polypeptide(L)'
;MSRFRKPTTSFNTFGQVDADWIEDYDSHSFILNLPGLTTNDVKLDIIDDTHLQISGEFPPESHSRGKWHTRERPTGAFRRT
;
A
#
# COMPACT_ATOMS: atom_id res chain seq x y z
N MET A 1 7.78 -0.27 38.75
CA MET A 1 8.54 0.03 37.51
C MET A 1 7.85 -0.64 36.33
N SER A 2 6.85 0.01 35.75
CA SER A 2 6.09 -0.56 34.63
C SER A 2 6.93 -0.45 33.36
N ARG A 3 7.32 -1.61 32.81
CA ARG A 3 8.01 -1.67 31.51
C ARG A 3 7.00 -1.27 30.44
N PHE A 4 7.10 -0.02 29.96
CA PHE A 4 6.51 0.38 28.70
C PHE A 4 7.05 -0.56 27.62
N ARG A 5 6.29 -1.60 27.27
CA ARG A 5 6.49 -2.26 25.99
C ARG A 5 6.10 -1.22 24.96
N LYS A 6 7.10 -0.65 24.27
CA LYS A 6 6.83 0.06 23.01
C LYS A 6 5.94 -0.88 22.20
N PRO A 7 4.82 -0.43 21.63
CA PRO A 7 4.13 -1.24 20.65
C PRO A 7 5.19 -1.55 19.60
N THR A 8 5.58 -2.82 19.51
CA THR A 8 6.29 -3.33 18.34
C THR A 8 5.36 -2.97 17.21
N THR A 9 5.77 -2.01 16.36
CA THR A 9 5.09 -1.72 15.10
C THR A 9 4.98 -3.06 14.40
N SER A 10 3.83 -3.69 14.53
CA SER A 10 3.53 -4.91 13.83
C SER A 10 3.58 -4.52 12.37
N PHE A 11 4.52 -5.06 11.61
CA PHE A 11 4.53 -4.99 10.15
C PHE A 11 3.29 -5.67 9.51
N ASN A 12 2.31 -6.11 10.33
CA ASN A 12 1.01 -6.60 9.92
C ASN A 12 0.04 -5.44 9.78
N THR A 13 0.06 -4.81 8.62
CA THR A 13 -1.05 -4.77 7.66
C THR A 13 -0.54 -3.87 6.54
N PHE A 14 0.31 -4.41 5.66
CA PHE A 14 0.43 -3.80 4.34
C PHE A 14 -0.99 -3.76 3.78
N GLY A 15 -1.51 -2.57 3.45
CA GLY A 15 -2.83 -2.48 2.83
C GLY A 15 -2.87 -3.46 1.68
N GLN A 16 -3.80 -4.42 1.71
CA GLN A 16 -3.92 -5.40 0.64
C GLN A 16 -4.41 -4.63 -0.59
N VAL A 17 -3.48 -4.27 -1.46
CA VAL A 17 -3.79 -3.66 -2.75
C VAL A 17 -4.15 -4.79 -3.69
N ASP A 18 -5.40 -4.85 -4.13
CA ASP A 18 -5.83 -5.80 -5.14
C ASP A 18 -5.07 -5.54 -6.45
N ALA A 19 -4.59 -6.63 -7.06
CA ALA A 19 -3.72 -6.58 -8.21
C ALA A 19 -4.04 -7.73 -9.16
N ASP A 20 -4.08 -7.42 -10.45
CA ASP A 20 -4.17 -8.38 -11.54
C ASP A 20 -2.89 -8.31 -12.38
N TRP A 21 -2.50 -9.45 -12.94
CA TRP A 21 -1.39 -9.55 -13.89
C TRP A 21 -1.84 -10.32 -15.12
N ILE A 22 -1.61 -9.72 -16.28
CA ILE A 22 -1.86 -10.32 -17.59
C ILE A 22 -0.52 -10.35 -18.34
N GLU A 23 -0.19 -11.50 -18.92
CA GLU A 23 0.96 -11.70 -19.81
C GLU A 23 0.45 -11.81 -21.25
N ASP A 24 0.91 -10.90 -22.11
CA ASP A 24 0.69 -10.90 -23.55
C ASP A 24 1.96 -11.41 -24.27
N TYR A 25 1.89 -11.57 -25.59
CA TYR A 25 3.01 -12.12 -26.38
C TYR A 25 4.31 -11.30 -26.27
N ASP A 26 4.21 -9.98 -26.14
CA ASP A 26 5.35 -9.05 -26.16
C ASP A 26 5.50 -8.22 -24.88
N SER A 27 4.58 -8.36 -23.92
CA SER A 27 4.50 -7.46 -22.78
C SER A 27 3.79 -8.07 -21.58
N HIS A 28 3.90 -7.38 -20.44
CA HIS A 28 3.21 -7.73 -19.20
C HIS A 28 2.47 -6.49 -18.71
N SER A 29 1.19 -6.67 -18.35
CA SER A 29 0.33 -5.63 -17.82
C SER A 29 0.00 -5.92 -16.35
N PHE A 30 0.38 -5.00 -15.47
CA PHE A 30 0.04 -5.04 -14.04
C PHE A 30 -1.03 -3.99 -13.75
N ILE A 31 -2.17 -4.42 -13.19
CA ILE A 31 -3.32 -3.56 -12.91
C ILE A 31 -3.56 -3.58 -11.40
N LEU A 32 -3.52 -2.41 -10.75
CA LEU A 32 -3.66 -2.29 -9.29
C LEU A 32 -4.75 -1.30 -8.92
N ASN A 33 -5.55 -1.66 -7.90
CA ASN A 33 -6.57 -0.78 -7.34
C ASN A 33 -5.96 0.13 -6.26
N LEU A 34 -5.61 1.36 -6.65
CA LEU A 34 -4.95 2.36 -5.79
C LEU A 34 -5.80 3.65 -5.62
N PRO A 35 -7.03 3.56 -5.07
CA PRO A 35 -7.90 4.72 -4.95
C PRO A 35 -7.34 5.77 -3.99
N GLY A 36 -7.40 7.04 -4.40
CA GLY A 36 -6.93 8.16 -3.58
C GLY A 36 -5.41 8.39 -3.63
N LEU A 37 -4.69 7.65 -4.48
CA LEU A 37 -3.29 7.91 -4.78
C LEU A 37 -3.14 8.56 -6.15
N THR A 38 -2.14 9.41 -6.28
CA THR A 38 -1.68 9.97 -7.55
C THR A 38 -0.46 9.21 -8.04
N THR A 39 -0.05 9.44 -9.28
CA THR A 39 1.17 8.83 -9.84
C THR A 39 2.43 9.16 -9.06
N ASN A 40 2.46 10.29 -8.36
CA ASN A 40 3.61 10.70 -7.54
C ASN A 40 3.67 9.98 -6.19
N ASP A 41 2.55 9.39 -5.74
CA ASP A 41 2.47 8.66 -4.48
C ASP A 41 2.86 7.17 -4.65
N VAL A 42 3.16 6.76 -5.89
CA VAL A 42 3.49 5.39 -6.26
C VAL A 42 4.91 5.34 -6.81
N LYS A 43 5.71 4.44 -6.27
CA LYS A 43 7.07 4.16 -6.71
C LYS A 43 7.15 2.79 -7.39
N LEU A 44 7.74 2.77 -8.58
CA LEU A 44 8.07 1.57 -9.34
C LEU A 44 9.59 1.40 -9.37
N ASP A 45 10.08 0.25 -8.93
CA ASP A 45 11.50 -0.10 -8.99
C ASP A 45 11.66 -1.47 -9.66
N ILE A 46 12.73 -1.67 -10.42
CA ILE A 46 13.20 -3.00 -10.82
C ILE A 46 14.34 -3.39 -9.86
N ILE A 47 14.14 -4.46 -9.11
CA ILE A 47 15.13 -4.99 -8.17
C ILE A 47 15.89 -6.12 -8.86
N ASP A 48 17.21 -6.10 -8.75
CA ASP A 48 18.13 -7.11 -9.28
C ASP A 48 17.86 -7.45 -10.76
N ASP A 49 17.46 -6.45 -11.55
CA ASP A 49 17.10 -6.54 -12.98
C ASP A 49 16.01 -7.58 -13.32
N THR A 50 15.27 -8.08 -12.31
CA THR A 50 14.39 -9.26 -12.45
C THR A 50 13.01 -9.10 -11.82
N HIS A 51 12.86 -8.25 -10.80
CA HIS A 51 11.61 -8.12 -10.05
C HIS A 51 11.04 -6.70 -10.10
N LEU A 52 9.81 -6.55 -10.59
CA LEU A 52 9.05 -5.30 -10.48
C LEU A 52 8.53 -5.15 -9.04
N GLN A 53 8.98 -4.11 -8.35
CA GLN A 53 8.45 -3.71 -7.06
C GLN A 53 7.56 -2.47 -7.22
N ILE A 54 6.35 -2.57 -6.70
CA ILE A 54 5.37 -1.47 -6.65
C ILE A 54 5.13 -1.11 -5.18
N SER A 55 5.36 0.15 -4.81
CA SER A 55 5.22 0.59 -3.43
C SER A 55 4.62 1.99 -3.34
N GLY A 56 4.07 2.32 -2.18
CA GLY A 56 3.49 3.64 -1.91
C GLY A 56 2.87 3.70 -0.52
N GLU A 57 2.23 4.80 -0.19
CA GLU A 57 1.57 5.00 1.10
C GLU A 57 0.21 5.68 0.92
N PHE A 58 -0.84 5.02 1.40
CA PHE A 58 -2.17 5.63 1.47
C PHE A 58 -2.16 6.73 2.53
N PRO A 59 -2.48 7.98 2.16
CA PRO A 59 -2.36 9.11 3.07
C PRO A 59 -3.24 8.89 4.30
N PRO A 60 -2.78 9.31 5.49
CA PRO A 60 -3.63 9.32 6.66
C PRO A 60 -4.80 10.26 6.37
N GLU A 61 -6.00 9.82 6.73
CA GLU A 61 -7.18 10.64 6.50
C GLU A 61 -7.15 11.89 7.38
N SER A 62 -7.41 13.05 6.76
CA SER A 62 -7.44 14.33 7.47
C SER A 62 -8.50 14.35 8.58
N HIS A 63 -8.26 15.15 9.62
CA HIS A 63 -9.11 15.24 10.82
C HIS A 63 -10.58 15.52 10.45
N SER A 64 -11.40 14.48 10.48
CA SER A 64 -12.85 14.59 10.33
C SER A 64 -13.44 15.29 11.56
N ARG A 65 -14.32 16.27 11.34
CA ARG A 65 -15.09 16.92 12.43
C ARG A 65 -16.27 16.06 12.92
N GLY A 66 -16.44 14.84 12.41
CA GLY A 66 -17.55 13.93 12.71
C GLY A 66 -17.15 12.63 13.41
N LYS A 67 -18.16 11.83 13.77
CA LYS A 67 -17.98 10.48 14.34
C LYS A 67 -17.98 9.43 13.24
N TRP A 68 -16.95 8.60 13.21
CA TRP A 68 -16.91 7.43 12.34
C TRP A 68 -17.88 6.36 12.84
N HIS A 69 -18.71 5.83 11.93
CA HIS A 69 -19.53 4.65 12.18
C HIS A 69 -18.83 3.38 11.68
N THR A 70 -18.14 3.45 10.53
CA THR A 70 -17.34 2.36 9.95
C THR A 70 -16.13 2.94 9.21
N ARG A 71 -15.01 2.20 9.19
CA ARG A 71 -13.78 2.58 8.46
C ARG A 71 -13.11 1.34 7.87
N GLU A 72 -13.27 1.15 6.56
CA GLU A 72 -12.74 -0.01 5.82
C GLU A 72 -11.67 0.37 4.79
N ARG A 73 -11.57 1.66 4.42
CA ARG A 73 -10.58 2.11 3.43
C ARG A 73 -9.15 1.83 3.90
N PRO A 74 -8.26 1.40 2.98
CA PRO A 74 -6.88 1.12 3.30
C PRO A 74 -6.16 2.40 3.72
N THR A 75 -5.26 2.29 4.70
CA THR A 75 -4.36 3.37 5.13
C THR A 75 -2.96 2.83 5.39
N GLY A 76 -1.95 3.68 5.24
CA GLY A 76 -0.55 3.32 5.49
C GLY A 76 0.14 2.73 4.26
N ALA A 77 1.37 2.27 4.48
CA ALA A 77 2.25 1.82 3.41
C ALA A 77 1.82 0.48 2.81
N PHE A 78 2.05 0.34 1.50
CA PHE A 78 1.92 -0.93 0.78
C PHE A 78 3.20 -1.22 -0.02
N ARG A 79 3.45 -2.51 -0.23
CA ARG A 79 4.51 -3.01 -1.09
C ARG A 79 4.04 -4.30 -1.75
N ARG A 80 4.16 -4.38 -3.07
CA ARG A 80 3.91 -5.55 -3.91
C ARG A 80 5.17 -5.86 -4.70
N THR A 81 5.49 -7.14 -4.81
CA THR A 81 6.64 -7.71 -5.51
C THR A 81 6.17 -9.00 -6.18
#